data_AF-A0A3M1NLQ1-F1
#
_entry.id   AF-A0A3M1NLQ1-F1
#
_cell.length_a   1.000
_cell.length_b   1.000
_cell.length_c   1.000
_cell.angle_alpha   90.00
_cell.angle_beta   90.00
_cell.angle_gamma   90.00
#
_symmetry.space_group_name_H-M   'P 1'
#
loop_
_entity.id
_entity.type
_entity.pdbx_description
1 polymer ?
#
loop_
_entity_poly.entity_id
_entity_poly.type
_entity_poly.pdbx_seq_one_letter_code
_entity_poly.pdbx_strand_id
1 'polypeptide(L)'
;MRIEDLLRRLHGVRRSGSGYVARCPEHEDREPSLSIAEGEDGRVLLHCHAGCSTDAVVEALGLRLADLMPEDRTRHASAGDGRRGREPAPPPIEVARYT
;
A
#
# COMPACT_ATOMS: atom_id res chain seq x y z
N MET A 1 3.11 -3.39 -9.86
CA MET A 1 4.10 -3.93 -8.88
C MET A 1 3.84 -5.40 -8.54
N ARG A 2 4.79 -6.14 -7.91
CA ARG A 2 4.57 -7.50 -7.35
C ARG A 2 4.32 -7.47 -5.84
N ILE A 3 3.57 -8.42 -5.30
CA ILE A 3 3.26 -8.51 -3.86
C ILE A 3 4.53 -8.54 -2.99
N GLU A 4 5.56 -9.27 -3.41
CA GLU A 4 6.83 -9.41 -2.69
C GLU A 4 7.54 -8.07 -2.45
N ASP A 5 7.45 -7.15 -3.42
CA ASP A 5 8.09 -5.85 -3.35
C ASP A 5 7.37 -4.93 -2.34
N LEU A 6 6.05 -5.08 -2.24
CA LEU A 6 5.23 -4.43 -1.23
C LEU A 6 5.51 -4.99 0.17
N LEU A 7 5.68 -6.31 0.32
CA LEU A 7 6.05 -6.93 1.59
C LEU A 7 7.41 -6.43 2.12
N ARG A 8 8.38 -6.15 1.25
CA ARG A 8 9.70 -5.63 1.66
C ARG A 8 9.65 -4.21 2.24
N ARG A 9 8.61 -3.45 1.91
CA ARG A 9 8.40 -2.08 2.43
C ARG A 9 7.62 -2.07 3.75
N LEU A 10 7.03 -3.22 4.12
CA LEU A 10 6.19 -3.36 5.29
C LEU A 10 6.94 -4.03 6.45
N HIS A 11 6.54 -3.70 7.67
CA HIS A 11 7.11 -4.27 8.88
C HIS A 11 6.19 -5.32 9.50
N GLY A 12 6.78 -6.33 10.14
CA GLY A 12 6.03 -7.38 10.83
C GLY A 12 5.24 -8.29 9.89
N VAL A 13 5.71 -8.46 8.65
CA VAL A 13 5.09 -9.35 7.67
C VAL A 13 5.13 -10.79 8.17
N ARG A 14 3.96 -11.43 8.21
CA ARG A 14 3.79 -12.85 8.52
C ARG A 14 2.89 -13.47 7.47
N ARG A 15 3.21 -14.70 7.09
CA ARG A 15 2.38 -15.45 6.15
C ARG A 15 1.13 -15.96 6.85
N SER A 16 -0.04 -15.80 6.23
CA SER A 16 -1.32 -16.23 6.78
C SER A 16 -2.15 -16.92 5.70
N GLY A 17 -2.21 -18.25 5.75
CA GLY A 17 -2.84 -19.06 4.70
C GLY A 17 -2.23 -18.83 3.32
N SER A 18 -3.06 -18.43 2.36
CA SER A 18 -2.68 -18.09 0.99
C SER A 18 -2.23 -16.64 0.82
N GLY A 19 -2.27 -15.83 1.88
CA GLY A 19 -1.88 -14.42 1.87
C GLY A 19 -0.85 -14.09 2.94
N TYR A 20 -0.79 -12.81 3.27
CA TYR A 20 0.13 -12.23 4.24
C TYR A 20 -0.61 -11.26 5.14
N VAL A 21 -0.11 -11.09 6.36
CA VAL A 21 -0.54 -10.05 7.28
C VAL A 21 0.68 -9.22 7.66
N ALA A 22 0.52 -7.91 7.74
CA ALA A 22 1.58 -6.98 8.10
C ALA A 22 1.06 -5.90 9.05
N ARG A 23 1.98 -5.11 9.58
CA ARG A 23 1.62 -3.91 10.34
C ARG A 23 1.29 -2.79 9.36
N CYS A 24 0.23 -2.06 9.70
CA CYS A 24 -0.16 -0.88 8.94
C CYS A 24 0.85 0.25 9.21
N PRO A 25 1.33 0.98 8.19
CA PRO A 25 2.16 2.16 8.39
C PRO A 25 1.35 3.43 8.71
N GLU A 26 0.05 3.45 8.35
CA GLU A 26 -0.85 4.60 8.59
C GLU A 26 -1.16 4.83 10.07
N HIS A 27 -1.10 3.78 10.89
CA HIS A 27 -1.35 3.88 12.31
C HIS A 27 -0.39 2.97 13.06
N GLU A 28 0.04 3.42 14.24
CA GLU A 28 0.98 2.66 15.06
C GLU A 28 0.27 1.47 15.71
N ASP A 29 0.17 0.39 14.95
CA ASP A 29 -0.49 -0.83 15.37
C ASP A 29 0.49 -1.79 16.05
N ARG A 30 0.10 -2.28 17.23
CA ARG A 30 0.88 -3.26 17.99
C ARG A 30 0.78 -4.67 17.39
N GLU A 31 -0.34 -4.97 16.72
CA GLU A 31 -0.63 -6.24 16.06
C GLU A 31 -0.75 -6.10 14.53
N PRO A 32 -0.41 -7.14 13.76
CA PRO A 32 -0.50 -7.11 12.30
C PRO A 32 -1.96 -7.12 11.84
N SER A 33 -2.53 -5.93 11.62
CA SER A 33 -3.94 -5.74 11.22
C SER A 33 -4.16 -5.51 9.73
N LEU A 34 -3.08 -5.42 8.94
CA LEU A 34 -3.16 -5.26 7.49
C LEU A 34 -3.09 -6.63 6.81
N SER A 35 -4.20 -7.09 6.24
CA SER A 35 -4.28 -8.28 5.42
C SER A 35 -3.92 -7.95 3.97
N ILE A 36 -3.07 -8.79 3.39
CA ILE A 36 -2.49 -8.64 2.05
C ILE A 36 -2.72 -9.96 1.32
N ALA A 37 -3.43 -9.91 0.20
CA ALA A 37 -3.68 -11.09 -0.63
C ALA A 37 -3.36 -10.78 -2.08
N GLU A 38 -2.92 -11.79 -2.82
CA GLU A 38 -2.83 -11.72 -4.28
C GLU A 38 -4.09 -12.38 -4.85
N GLY A 39 -4.83 -11.64 -5.66
CA GLY A 39 -5.98 -12.18 -6.40
C GLY A 39 -5.51 -13.00 -7.60
N GLU A 40 -6.38 -13.89 -8.08
CA GLU A 40 -6.09 -14.75 -9.25
C GLU A 40 -5.79 -13.95 -10.52
N ASP A 41 -6.31 -12.71 -10.62
CA ASP A 41 -6.02 -11.77 -11.70
C ASP A 41 -4.62 -11.12 -11.61
N GLY A 42 -3.85 -11.42 -10.57
CA GLY A 42 -2.54 -10.80 -10.29
C GLY A 42 -2.60 -9.44 -9.59
N ARG A 43 -3.80 -9.04 -9.11
CA ARG A 43 -4.02 -7.80 -8.33
C ARG A 43 -3.68 -7.99 -6.87
N VAL A 44 -3.03 -6.99 -6.27
CA VAL A 44 -2.76 -6.98 -4.84
C VAL A 44 -3.96 -6.38 -4.10
N LEU A 45 -4.52 -7.15 -3.18
CA LEU A 45 -5.62 -6.78 -2.30
C LEU A 45 -5.06 -6.42 -0.93
N LEU A 46 -5.36 -5.21 -0.48
CA LEU A 46 -5.01 -4.72 0.85
C LEU A 46 -6.28 -4.44 1.64
N HIS A 47 -6.39 -5.02 2.83
CA HIS A 47 -7.52 -4.81 3.71
C HIS A 47 -7.04 -4.58 5.14
N CYS A 48 -7.34 -3.39 5.69
CA CYS A 48 -6.98 -3.06 7.06
C CYS A 48 -8.18 -3.28 7.98
N HIS A 49 -8.04 -4.20 8.95
CA HIS A 49 -9.10 -4.48 9.92
C HIS A 49 -9.26 -3.39 11.00
N ALA A 50 -8.31 -2.45 11.09
CA ALA A 50 -8.37 -1.32 12.01
C ALA A 50 -9.27 -0.17 11.51
N GLY A 51 -9.73 -0.23 10.26
CA GLY A 51 -10.59 0.80 9.64
C GLY A 51 -9.87 1.80 8.74
N CYS A 52 -8.57 1.62 8.48
CA CYS A 52 -7.86 2.43 7.49
C CYS A 52 -8.34 2.14 6.08
N SER A 53 -8.47 3.19 5.28
CA SER A 53 -8.75 3.05 3.86
C SER A 53 -7.49 2.56 3.13
N THR A 54 -7.66 1.68 2.14
CA THR A 54 -6.55 1.18 1.32
C THR A 54 -5.74 2.30 0.68
N ASP A 55 -6.42 3.39 0.27
CA ASP A 55 -5.82 4.62 -0.25
C ASP A 55 -4.80 5.23 0.72
N ALA A 56 -5.19 5.45 1.97
CA ALA A 56 -4.31 6.02 2.99
C ALA A 56 -3.07 5.12 3.24
N VAL A 57 -3.26 3.79 3.24
CA VAL A 57 -2.16 2.84 3.43
C VAL A 57 -1.15 2.90 2.28
N VAL A 58 -1.62 3.00 1.03
CA VAL A 58 -0.70 3.12 -0.11
C VAL A 58 -0.04 4.50 -0.14
N GLU A 59 -0.76 5.56 0.19
CA GLU A 59 -0.21 6.91 0.29
C GLU A 59 0.92 6.99 1.33
N ALA A 60 0.73 6.37 2.51
CA ALA A 60 1.77 6.25 3.54
C ALA A 60 3.01 5.46 3.08
N LEU A 61 2.84 4.53 2.13
CA LEU A 61 3.94 3.79 1.49
C LEU A 61 4.56 4.54 0.29
N GLY A 62 4.05 5.73 -0.05
CA GLY A 62 4.43 6.47 -1.26
C GLY A 62 4.01 5.76 -2.56
N LEU A 63 2.98 4.92 -2.48
CA LEU A 63 2.40 4.16 -3.57
C LEU A 63 1.01 4.71 -3.91
N ARG A 64 0.47 4.28 -5.06
CA ARG A 64 -0.88 4.62 -5.50
C ARG A 64 -1.68 3.33 -5.67
N LEU A 65 -3.00 3.41 -5.54
CA LEU A 65 -3.90 2.28 -5.84
C LEU A 65 -3.67 1.68 -7.23
N ALA A 66 -3.31 2.51 -8.22
CA ALA A 66 -2.98 2.05 -9.57
C ALA A 66 -1.73 1.15 -9.63
N ASP A 67 -0.82 1.27 -8.67
CA ASP A 67 0.43 0.49 -8.60
C ASP A 67 0.20 -0.95 -8.08
N LEU A 68 -0.86 -1.14 -7.30
CA LEU A 68 -1.35 -2.44 -6.80
C LEU A 68 -2.04 -3.27 -7.88
N MET A 69 -2.44 -2.63 -8.97
CA MET A 69 -3.03 -3.32 -10.11
C MET A 69 -1.91 -3.92 -10.96
N PRO A 70 -2.10 -5.13 -11.52
CA PRO A 70 -1.15 -5.70 -12.43
C PRO A 70 -1.13 -4.81 -13.67
N GLU A 71 0.01 -4.19 -13.91
CA GLU A 71 0.25 -3.46 -15.15
C GLU A 71 0.15 -4.48 -16.28
N ASP A 72 -0.86 -4.34 -17.14
CA ASP A 72 -1.04 -5.17 -18.32
C ASP A 72 0.31 -5.29 -19.03
N ARG A 73 0.94 -6.47 -18.94
CA ARG A 73 2.33 -6.69 -19.34
C ARG A 73 2.53 -6.59 -20.86
N THR A 74 1.51 -6.20 -21.61
CA THR A 74 1.53 -6.05 -23.06
C THR A 74 2.23 -4.77 -23.54
N ARG A 75 2.76 -3.90 -22.66
CA ARG A 75 3.35 -2.61 -23.08
C ARG A 75 4.68 -2.17 -22.45
N HIS A 76 5.43 -3.04 -21.77
CA HIS A 76 6.73 -2.65 -21.21
C HIS A 76 7.92 -3.43 -21.78
N ALA A 77 7.93 -3.58 -23.11
CA ALA A 77 9.18 -3.58 -23.86
C ALA A 77 9.32 -2.20 -24.50
N SER A 78 10.35 -1.46 -24.09
CA SER A 78 10.86 -0.20 -24.66
C SER A 78 10.49 1.10 -23.94
N ALA A 79 11.53 1.93 -23.81
CA ALA A 79 11.54 3.38 -23.62
C ALA A 79 11.26 3.91 -22.20
N GLY A 80 12.29 4.53 -21.62
CA GLY A 80 12.15 5.37 -20.44
C GLY A 80 11.35 6.64 -20.72
N ASP A 81 10.70 7.16 -19.69
CA ASP A 81 10.11 8.50 -19.59
C ASP A 81 9.95 8.78 -18.08
N GLY A 82 10.43 9.86 -17.48
CA GLY A 82 10.59 11.18 -18.05
C GLY A 82 9.49 12.13 -17.55
N ARG A 83 9.61 12.55 -16.28
CA ARG A 83 9.08 13.81 -15.71
C ARG A 83 7.60 13.83 -15.25
N ARG A 84 7.42 14.05 -13.93
CA ARG A 84 6.92 15.29 -13.28
C ARG A 84 6.20 14.96 -11.98
N GLY A 85 6.57 15.69 -10.93
CA GLY A 85 6.13 15.48 -9.57
C GLY A 85 4.64 15.64 -9.34
N ARG A 86 4.19 15.03 -8.25
CA ARG A 86 3.04 15.50 -7.49
C ARG A 86 3.55 15.66 -6.08
N GLU A 87 3.47 16.90 -5.62
CA GLU A 87 3.76 17.33 -4.25
C GLU A 87 3.13 16.34 -3.26
N PRO A 88 3.85 15.92 -2.20
CA PRO A 88 3.23 15.11 -1.16
C PRO A 88 2.03 15.88 -0.59
N ALA A 89 0.92 15.18 -0.36
CA ALA A 89 -0.25 15.77 0.28
C ALA A 89 0.18 16.46 1.59
N PRO A 90 -0.36 17.64 1.93
CA PRO A 90 -0.03 18.32 3.17
C PRO A 90 -0.32 17.39 4.36
N PRO A 91 0.46 17.47 5.45
CA PRO A 91 0.22 16.65 6.63
C PRO A 91 -1.20 16.89 7.16
N PRO A 92 -1.81 15.89 7.82
CA PRO A 92 -3.14 16.03 8.39
C PRO A 92 -3.19 17.25 9.30
N ILE A 93 -4.23 18.08 9.12
CA ILE A 93 -4.48 19.25 9.95
C ILE A 93 -4.65 18.74 11.39
N GLU A 94 -3.70 19.06 12.26
CA GLU A 94 -3.85 18.83 13.69
C GLU A 94 -5.02 19.69 14.19
N VAL A 95 -6.17 19.05 14.37
CA VAL A 95 -7.33 19.67 15.01
C VAL A 95 -6.96 19.94 16.47
N ALA A 96 -6.55 21.18 16.72
CA ALA A 96 -6.28 21.70 18.05
C ALA A 96 -7.46 21.36 18.97
N ARG A 97 -7.18 20.53 19.99
CA ARG A 97 -8.11 20.26 21.08
C ARG A 97 -8.26 21.55 21.87
N TYR A 98 -9.34 22.28 21.63
CA TYR A 98 -9.77 23.37 22.52
C TYR A 98 -10.27 22.76 23.83
N THR A 99 -9.84 23.40 24.93
CA THR A 99 -10.00 23.06 26.34
C THR A 99 -11.43 22.83 26.79
#